data_AF-A0A1H0XUV2-F1
#
_entry.id   AF-A0A1H0XUV2-F1
#
_cell.length_a   1.000
_cell.length_b   1.000
_cell.length_c   1.000
_cell.angle_alpha   90.00
_cell.angle_beta   90.00
_cell.angle_gamma   90.00
#
_symmetry.space_group_name_H-M   'P 1'
#
loop_
_entity.id
_entity.type
_entity.pdbx_description
1 polymer ?
#
loop_
_entity_poly.entity_id
_entity_poly.type
_entity_poly.pdbx_seq_one_letter_code
_entity_poly.pdbx_strand_id
1 'polypeptide(L)'
;MRDNHLHTHFSYDSDARFEDYLDHYTGDIVTTEHYDLSNPYTKQDDVPDYEAYSREIAKLNQKYGNRIKKGIEIGYYQPREADILAYLADKDYDLKLLSVHHNGTNDYLDDEVADMDRDEIIQEYLDRLEYAIGRVDADVLAHFDYGFRIFDMTVADLKAYEPQLKRIFQKMIDYDLAFELNSKSMYLYGKEDLYRYALGLVRELGCHKYSIGSDGHKLEHFRLAFDKIQNLLDEFGIEDWEIL
;
A
#
# COMPACT_ATOMS: atom_id res chain seq x y z
N MET A 1 15.52 6.05 5.95
CA MET A 1 14.22 5.42 5.65
C MET A 1 13.79 5.76 4.24
N ARG A 2 13.76 4.74 3.37
CA ARG A 2 13.23 4.80 2.00
C ARG A 2 11.70 4.91 2.05
N ASP A 3 11.12 5.54 1.05
CA ASP A 3 9.67 5.52 0.83
C ASP A 3 9.32 4.30 -0.03
N ASN A 4 8.53 3.39 0.52
CA ASN A 4 8.20 2.10 -0.09
C ASN A 4 6.89 2.10 -0.88
N HIS A 5 6.19 3.24 -0.96
CA HIS A 5 4.90 3.35 -1.64
C HIS A 5 4.79 4.72 -2.33
N LEU A 6 5.05 4.74 -3.64
CA LEU A 6 5.09 5.95 -4.47
C LEU A 6 4.60 5.68 -5.89
N HIS A 7 3.97 6.66 -6.50
CA HIS A 7 3.43 6.54 -7.85
C HIS A 7 4.05 7.59 -8.77
N THR A 8 4.16 7.24 -10.04
CA THR A 8 4.61 8.16 -11.10
C THR A 8 3.59 8.17 -12.23
N HIS A 9 3.91 8.86 -13.33
CA HIS A 9 3.17 8.84 -14.59
C HIS A 9 2.90 7.45 -15.18
N PHE A 10 3.47 6.38 -14.63
CA PHE A 10 3.11 4.99 -14.96
C PHE A 10 1.83 4.49 -14.27
N SER A 11 1.38 5.16 -13.21
CA SER A 11 0.10 4.94 -12.56
C SER A 11 -0.99 5.81 -13.18
N TYR A 12 -2.22 5.30 -13.30
CA TYR A 12 -3.30 5.98 -14.02
C TYR A 12 -3.77 7.30 -13.37
N ASP A 13 -3.48 7.50 -12.09
CA ASP A 13 -3.92 8.61 -11.25
C ASP A 13 -2.76 9.51 -10.77
N SER A 14 -1.58 9.41 -11.41
CA SER A 14 -0.43 10.27 -11.12
C SER A 14 0.18 10.85 -12.39
N ASP A 15 0.64 12.10 -12.30
CA ASP A 15 1.46 12.78 -13.31
C ASP A 15 2.90 13.01 -12.82
N ALA A 16 3.27 12.47 -11.65
CA ALA A 16 4.57 12.73 -11.05
C ALA A 16 5.70 12.09 -11.85
N ARG A 17 6.84 12.79 -11.95
CA ARG A 17 8.03 12.26 -12.61
C ARG A 17 8.99 11.71 -11.56
N PHE A 18 9.77 10.69 -11.92
CA PHE A 18 10.84 10.17 -11.07
C PHE A 18 11.81 11.29 -10.63
N GLU A 19 12.17 12.20 -11.53
CA GLU A 19 13.06 13.32 -11.22
C GLU A 19 12.51 14.24 -10.13
N ASP A 20 11.18 14.38 -10.03
CA ASP A 20 10.57 15.20 -8.98
C ASP A 20 10.94 14.64 -7.60
N TYR A 21 10.97 13.32 -7.42
CA TYR A 21 11.44 12.69 -6.17
C TYR A 21 12.96 12.66 -6.03
N LEU A 22 13.68 12.31 -7.11
CA LEU A 22 15.13 12.09 -7.09
C LEU A 22 15.95 13.35 -6.90
N ASP A 23 15.44 14.50 -7.34
CA ASP A 23 16.09 15.79 -7.16
C ASP A 23 15.87 16.34 -5.73
N HIS A 24 14.81 15.89 -5.02
CA HIS A 24 14.45 16.35 -3.67
C HIS A 24 14.97 15.46 -2.54
N TYR A 25 15.25 14.20 -2.81
CA TYR A 25 15.84 13.27 -1.84
C TYR A 25 17.15 12.72 -2.38
N THR A 26 18.09 12.35 -1.51
CA THR A 26 19.39 11.79 -1.88
C THR A 26 19.51 10.30 -1.61
N GLY A 27 18.56 9.70 -0.90
CA GLY A 27 18.53 8.25 -0.66
C GLY A 27 17.83 7.48 -1.78
N ASP A 28 17.74 6.18 -1.62
CA ASP A 28 17.04 5.33 -2.58
C ASP A 28 15.53 5.56 -2.52
N ILE A 29 14.84 5.33 -3.63
CA ILE A 29 13.37 5.32 -3.73
C ILE A 29 12.92 4.02 -4.40
N VAL A 30 11.70 3.60 -4.12
CA VAL A 30 10.98 2.62 -4.93
C VAL A 30 9.66 3.24 -5.35
N THR A 31 9.27 3.06 -6.60
CA THR A 31 7.91 3.41 -7.04
C THR A 31 7.13 2.11 -7.26
N THR A 32 5.87 2.11 -6.89
CA THR A 32 4.98 0.96 -6.78
C THR A 32 3.75 1.26 -7.61
N GLU A 33 3.92 1.21 -8.92
CA GLU A 33 2.88 1.64 -9.84
C GLU A 33 1.62 0.78 -9.73
N HIS A 34 0.45 1.39 -9.89
CA HIS A 34 -0.83 0.71 -9.80
C HIS A 34 -0.97 -0.38 -10.84
N TYR A 35 -1.49 -1.52 -10.41
CA TYR A 35 -1.94 -2.61 -11.26
C TYR A 35 -3.33 -3.06 -10.78
N ASP A 36 -4.36 -2.56 -11.44
CA ASP A 36 -5.75 -2.76 -11.06
C ASP A 36 -6.56 -3.28 -12.25
N LEU A 37 -7.09 -4.49 -12.10
CA LEU A 37 -7.89 -5.13 -13.13
C LEU A 37 -9.38 -4.94 -12.84
N SER A 38 -10.14 -4.56 -13.86
CA SER A 38 -11.56 -4.21 -13.74
C SER A 38 -11.78 -3.05 -12.78
N ASN A 39 -10.92 -2.04 -12.86
CA ASN A 39 -10.98 -0.86 -12.01
C ASN A 39 -12.33 -0.12 -12.24
N PRO A 40 -13.20 -0.03 -11.22
CA PRO A 40 -14.46 0.68 -11.35
C PRO A 40 -14.28 2.20 -11.44
N TYR A 41 -13.17 2.78 -11.01
CA TYR A 41 -12.95 4.22 -11.13
C TYR A 41 -12.72 4.63 -12.60
N THR A 42 -11.76 3.97 -13.27
CA THR A 42 -11.41 4.23 -14.68
C THR A 42 -12.30 3.49 -15.68
N LYS A 43 -13.05 2.47 -15.22
CA LYS A 43 -13.87 1.55 -16.02
C LYS A 43 -13.05 0.72 -17.04
N GLN A 44 -11.78 0.46 -16.74
CA GLN A 44 -10.87 -0.34 -17.56
C GLN A 44 -9.90 -1.17 -16.70
N ASP A 45 -9.01 -1.93 -17.36
CA ASP A 45 -7.85 -2.53 -16.71
C ASP A 45 -6.72 -1.48 -16.73
N ASP A 46 -6.21 -1.08 -15.57
CA ASP A 46 -5.08 -0.17 -15.43
C ASP A 46 -3.81 -0.98 -15.19
N VAL A 47 -3.02 -1.11 -16.25
CA VAL A 47 -1.82 -1.96 -16.27
C VAL A 47 -0.62 -1.09 -16.67
N PRO A 48 0.43 -0.99 -15.82
CA PRO A 48 1.57 -0.18 -16.14
C PRO A 48 2.40 -0.86 -17.25
N ASP A 49 2.92 -0.08 -18.20
CA ASP A 49 3.82 -0.61 -19.23
C ASP A 49 5.16 -0.99 -18.59
N TYR A 50 5.28 -2.26 -18.19
CA TYR A 50 6.46 -2.81 -17.52
C TYR A 50 7.77 -2.55 -18.28
N GLU A 51 7.74 -2.62 -19.60
CA GLU A 51 8.91 -2.48 -20.45
C GLU A 51 9.34 -1.02 -20.56
N ALA A 52 8.38 -0.10 -20.69
CA ALA A 52 8.65 1.33 -20.64
C ALA A 52 9.16 1.75 -19.26
N TYR A 53 8.50 1.28 -18.20
CA TYR A 53 8.86 1.53 -16.81
C TYR A 53 10.29 1.05 -16.50
N SER A 54 10.62 -0.19 -16.91
CA SER A 54 11.96 -0.76 -16.73
C SER A 54 13.03 0.02 -17.51
N ARG A 55 12.74 0.45 -18.75
CA ARG A 55 13.69 1.25 -19.55
C ARG A 55 13.94 2.64 -18.95
N GLU A 56 12.89 3.28 -18.43
CA GLU A 56 13.00 4.60 -17.81
C GLU A 56 13.82 4.55 -16.53
N ILE A 57 13.52 3.60 -15.64
CA ILE A 57 14.32 3.33 -14.44
C ILE A 57 15.77 3.08 -14.80
N ALA A 58 16.06 2.20 -15.78
CA ALA A 58 17.42 1.88 -16.17
C ALA A 58 18.19 3.12 -16.67
N LYS A 59 17.53 3.97 -17.48
CA LYS A 59 18.10 5.23 -17.97
C LYS A 59 18.37 6.20 -16.83
N LEU A 60 17.42 6.37 -15.91
CA LEU A 60 17.57 7.29 -14.79
C LEU A 60 18.60 6.80 -13.78
N ASN A 61 18.69 5.49 -13.54
CA ASN A 61 19.72 4.91 -12.66
C ASN A 61 21.15 5.16 -13.15
N GLN A 62 21.37 5.30 -14.48
CA GLN A 62 22.67 5.75 -15.01
C GLN A 62 23.01 7.20 -14.60
N LYS A 63 22.00 8.06 -14.46
CA LYS A 63 22.15 9.48 -14.08
C LYS A 63 22.18 9.67 -12.56
N TYR A 64 21.38 8.90 -11.83
CA TYR A 64 21.12 9.07 -10.41
C TYR A 64 21.81 8.01 -9.55
N GLY A 65 22.78 7.26 -10.07
CA GLY A 65 23.62 6.37 -9.25
C GLY A 65 22.90 5.14 -8.69
N ASN A 66 22.00 4.55 -9.48
CA ASN A 66 21.27 3.33 -9.15
C ASN A 66 20.35 3.41 -7.90
N ARG A 67 19.78 4.59 -7.67
CA ARG A 67 18.93 4.91 -6.51
C ARG A 67 17.46 4.52 -6.66
N ILE A 68 17.01 4.13 -7.86
CA ILE A 68 15.61 3.81 -8.14
C ILE A 68 15.45 2.29 -8.15
N LYS A 69 14.50 1.82 -7.35
CA LYS A 69 13.99 0.45 -7.34
C LYS A 69 12.64 0.40 -8.05
N LYS A 70 12.35 -0.74 -8.65
CA LYS A 70 11.15 -0.99 -9.43
C LYS A 70 10.17 -1.82 -8.61
N GLY A 71 9.09 -1.22 -8.15
CA GLY A 71 8.02 -1.93 -7.46
C GLY A 71 6.70 -1.93 -8.24
N ILE A 72 5.69 -2.55 -7.63
CA ILE A 72 4.30 -2.61 -8.12
C ILE A 72 3.35 -2.60 -6.92
N GLU A 73 2.22 -1.90 -7.04
CA GLU A 73 1.08 -2.06 -6.15
C GLU A 73 0.02 -2.92 -6.84
N ILE A 74 -0.24 -4.10 -6.28
CA ILE A 74 -1.16 -5.09 -6.84
C ILE A 74 -2.54 -4.89 -6.21
N GLY A 75 -3.44 -4.28 -6.98
CA GLY A 75 -4.86 -4.23 -6.69
C GLY A 75 -5.50 -5.61 -6.84
N TYR A 76 -5.64 -6.34 -5.75
CA TYR A 76 -6.15 -7.70 -5.77
C TYR A 76 -7.67 -7.73 -5.94
N TYR A 77 -8.12 -8.35 -7.02
CA TYR A 77 -9.53 -8.63 -7.28
C TYR A 77 -9.74 -10.11 -7.62
N GLN A 78 -10.40 -10.85 -6.73
CA GLN A 78 -10.54 -12.32 -6.81
C GLN A 78 -10.95 -12.83 -8.22
N PRO A 79 -11.96 -12.27 -8.91
CA PRO A 79 -12.35 -12.76 -10.23
C PRO A 79 -11.25 -12.69 -11.30
N ARG A 80 -10.20 -11.88 -11.06
CA ARG A 80 -9.07 -11.66 -11.96
C ARG A 80 -7.76 -12.29 -11.43
N GLU A 81 -7.80 -13.09 -10.38
CA GLU A 81 -6.60 -13.70 -9.76
C GLU A 81 -5.68 -14.42 -10.78
N ALA A 82 -6.25 -15.17 -11.72
CA ALA A 82 -5.48 -15.87 -12.75
C ALA A 82 -4.72 -14.91 -13.68
N ASP A 83 -5.32 -13.75 -13.98
CA ASP A 83 -4.70 -12.72 -14.80
C ASP A 83 -3.56 -12.02 -14.04
N ILE A 84 -3.74 -11.76 -12.74
CA ILE A 84 -2.70 -11.20 -11.87
C ILE A 84 -1.48 -12.14 -11.83
N LEU A 85 -1.72 -13.44 -11.60
CA LEU A 85 -0.65 -14.45 -11.58
C LEU A 85 0.06 -14.55 -12.94
N ALA A 86 -0.70 -14.54 -14.03
CA ALA A 86 -0.14 -14.57 -15.38
C ALA A 86 0.70 -13.32 -15.69
N TYR A 87 0.25 -12.14 -15.24
CA TYR A 87 0.99 -10.90 -15.41
C TYR A 87 2.29 -10.88 -14.62
N LEU A 88 2.31 -11.41 -13.40
CA LEU A 88 3.52 -11.40 -12.56
C LEU A 88 4.56 -12.47 -12.95
N ALA A 89 4.15 -13.55 -13.62
CA ALA A 89 4.97 -14.75 -13.84
C ALA A 89 6.30 -14.51 -14.58
N ASP A 90 6.38 -13.47 -15.43
CA ASP A 90 7.55 -13.14 -16.23
C ASP A 90 8.19 -11.79 -15.88
N LYS A 91 7.80 -11.19 -14.74
CA LYS A 91 8.25 -9.86 -14.33
C LYS A 91 9.03 -9.92 -13.04
N ASP A 92 10.16 -9.24 -13.05
CA ASP A 92 10.99 -8.99 -11.88
C ASP A 92 10.67 -7.61 -11.28
N TYR A 93 10.42 -7.57 -9.98
CA TYR A 93 10.13 -6.38 -9.18
C TYR A 93 10.94 -6.44 -7.89
N ASP A 94 11.54 -5.32 -7.49
CA ASP A 94 12.28 -5.15 -6.24
C ASP A 94 11.34 -5.13 -5.01
N LEU A 95 10.07 -4.75 -5.17
CA LEU A 95 9.08 -4.68 -4.10
C LEU A 95 7.65 -4.83 -4.65
N LYS A 96 6.82 -5.68 -4.04
CA LYS A 96 5.42 -5.90 -4.42
C LYS A 96 4.50 -5.61 -3.24
N LEU A 97 3.57 -4.68 -3.44
CA LEU A 97 2.54 -4.34 -2.46
C LEU A 97 1.28 -5.12 -2.81
N LEU A 98 0.61 -5.68 -1.80
CA LEU A 98 -0.71 -6.29 -1.93
C LEU A 98 -1.75 -5.33 -1.35
N SER A 99 -2.68 -4.89 -2.19
CA SER A 99 -3.78 -4.02 -1.82
C SER A 99 -5.14 -4.58 -2.29
N VAL A 100 -6.23 -3.98 -1.81
CA VAL A 100 -7.59 -4.23 -2.29
C VAL A 100 -8.27 -2.87 -2.45
N HIS A 101 -8.44 -2.40 -3.69
CA HIS A 101 -8.97 -1.06 -3.96
C HIS A 101 -10.48 -1.02 -4.20
N HIS A 102 -11.07 -2.14 -4.65
CA HIS A 102 -12.48 -2.16 -5.03
C HIS A 102 -13.17 -3.49 -4.72
N ASN A 103 -14.51 -3.44 -4.68
CA ASN A 103 -15.35 -4.63 -4.52
C ASN A 103 -15.87 -5.21 -5.85
N GLY A 104 -15.51 -4.58 -6.97
CA GLY A 104 -15.96 -4.94 -8.32
C GLY A 104 -17.15 -4.12 -8.82
N THR A 105 -17.78 -3.35 -7.93
CA THR A 105 -18.78 -2.33 -8.28
C THR A 105 -18.19 -0.94 -8.13
N ASN A 106 -17.62 -0.67 -6.95
CA ASN A 106 -17.11 0.63 -6.54
C ASN A 106 -15.67 0.52 -6.04
N ASP A 107 -14.89 1.56 -6.31
CA ASP A 107 -13.67 1.81 -5.56
C ASP A 107 -14.07 2.24 -4.14
N TYR A 108 -13.35 1.79 -3.11
CA TYR A 108 -13.71 2.11 -1.74
C TYR A 108 -13.60 3.61 -1.39
N LEU A 109 -12.92 4.40 -2.23
CA LEU A 109 -12.83 5.84 -2.10
C LEU A 109 -13.81 6.61 -3.01
N ASP A 110 -14.67 5.92 -3.78
CA ASP A 110 -15.71 6.58 -4.57
C ASP A 110 -16.67 7.37 -3.67
N ASP A 111 -17.08 8.57 -4.10
CA ASP A 111 -17.96 9.47 -3.32
C ASP A 111 -19.26 8.78 -2.86
N GLU A 112 -19.81 7.89 -3.68
CA GLU A 112 -21.04 7.16 -3.36
C GLU A 112 -20.88 6.15 -2.22
N VAL A 113 -19.66 5.64 -1.97
CA VAL A 113 -19.39 4.71 -0.87
C VAL A 113 -19.51 5.42 0.48
N ALA A 114 -19.24 6.74 0.53
CA ALA A 114 -19.35 7.53 1.76
C ALA A 114 -20.79 7.57 2.31
N ASP A 115 -21.79 7.37 1.45
CA ASP A 115 -23.22 7.36 1.80
C ASP A 115 -23.77 5.94 2.04
N MET A 116 -22.94 4.89 1.87
CA MET A 116 -23.33 3.49 2.08
C MET A 116 -23.29 3.08 3.56
N ASP A 117 -23.80 1.88 3.87
CA ASP A 117 -23.69 1.33 5.21
C ASP A 117 -22.22 1.04 5.55
N ARG A 118 -21.68 1.83 6.47
CA ARG A 118 -20.28 1.77 6.90
C ARG A 118 -19.87 0.36 7.34
N ASP A 119 -20.71 -0.32 8.12
CA ASP A 119 -20.33 -1.60 8.72
C ASP A 119 -20.36 -2.72 7.66
N GLU A 120 -21.30 -2.66 6.71
CA GLU A 120 -21.31 -3.55 5.54
C GLU A 120 -20.05 -3.38 4.68
N ILE A 121 -19.65 -2.13 4.40
CA ILE A 121 -18.45 -1.84 3.58
C ILE A 121 -17.16 -2.29 4.29
N ILE A 122 -17.03 -2.00 5.59
CA ILE A 122 -15.86 -2.46 6.37
C ILE A 122 -15.78 -3.98 6.36
N GLN A 123 -16.90 -4.67 6.64
CA GLN A 123 -16.91 -6.12 6.68
C GLN A 123 -16.54 -6.73 5.33
N GLU A 124 -17.12 -6.21 4.24
CA GLU A 124 -16.79 -6.65 2.89
C GLU A 124 -15.31 -6.46 2.56
N TYR A 125 -14.75 -5.28 2.87
CA TYR A 125 -13.34 -5.00 2.63
C TYR A 125 -12.42 -5.94 3.40
N LEU A 126 -12.67 -6.13 4.70
CA LEU A 126 -11.84 -7.00 5.53
C LEU A 126 -11.91 -8.47 5.09
N ASP A 127 -13.08 -8.95 4.64
CA ASP A 127 -13.22 -10.30 4.08
C ASP A 127 -12.38 -10.47 2.80
N ARG A 128 -12.38 -9.45 1.93
CA ARG A 128 -11.59 -9.46 0.69
C ARG A 128 -10.09 -9.34 0.96
N LEU A 129 -9.68 -8.49 1.89
CA LEU A 129 -8.30 -8.35 2.33
C LEU A 129 -7.78 -9.67 2.94
N GLU A 130 -8.57 -10.28 3.85
CA GLU A 130 -8.25 -11.58 4.44
C GLU A 130 -8.10 -12.65 3.35
N TYR A 131 -8.98 -12.66 2.34
CA TYR A 131 -8.90 -13.61 1.23
C TYR A 131 -7.65 -13.42 0.37
N ALA A 132 -7.29 -12.17 0.05
CA ALA A 132 -6.18 -11.81 -0.84
C ALA A 132 -4.81 -12.30 -0.37
N ILE A 133 -4.56 -12.31 0.94
CA ILE A 133 -3.26 -12.70 1.50
C ILE A 133 -2.91 -14.14 1.09
N GLY A 134 -1.73 -14.30 0.50
CA GLY A 134 -1.21 -15.60 0.06
C GLY A 134 -1.75 -16.11 -1.28
N ARG A 135 -2.53 -15.30 -2.01
CA ARG A 135 -3.05 -15.65 -3.34
C ARG A 135 -2.11 -15.25 -4.47
N VAL A 136 -1.29 -14.23 -4.23
CA VAL A 136 -0.26 -13.72 -5.13
C VAL A 136 1.02 -13.49 -4.35
N ASP A 137 2.16 -13.50 -5.04
CA ASP A 137 3.45 -13.17 -4.44
C ASP A 137 3.51 -11.67 -4.13
N ALA A 138 3.77 -11.33 -2.87
CA ALA A 138 3.82 -9.97 -2.37
C ALA A 138 4.81 -9.87 -1.20
N ASP A 139 5.28 -8.65 -0.91
CA ASP A 139 6.24 -8.36 0.16
C ASP A 139 5.60 -7.55 1.30
N VAL A 140 4.55 -6.79 1.01
CA VAL A 140 3.91 -5.84 1.93
C VAL A 140 2.39 -5.96 1.83
N LEU A 141 1.70 -6.00 2.97
CA LEU A 141 0.26 -5.76 3.02
C LEU A 141 0.04 -4.24 3.09
N ALA A 142 -0.36 -3.64 1.97
CA ALA A 142 -0.57 -2.20 1.86
C ALA A 142 -1.83 -1.76 2.60
N HIS A 143 -1.78 -0.54 3.15
CA HIS A 143 -2.87 0.22 3.76
C HIS A 143 -4.11 -0.58 4.16
N PHE A 144 -4.00 -1.31 5.26
CA PHE A 144 -5.07 -2.17 5.81
C PHE A 144 -6.39 -1.44 6.08
N ASP A 145 -6.42 -0.11 6.00
CA ASP A 145 -7.58 0.73 6.26
C ASP A 145 -8.27 1.26 5.00
N TYR A 146 -7.78 0.96 3.80
CA TYR A 146 -8.28 1.54 2.54
C TYR A 146 -9.80 1.50 2.42
N GLY A 147 -10.41 0.33 2.66
CA GLY A 147 -11.85 0.13 2.53
C GLY A 147 -12.72 0.91 3.51
N PHE A 148 -12.10 1.52 4.52
CA PHE A 148 -12.81 2.33 5.51
C PHE A 148 -12.14 3.67 5.79
N ARG A 149 -11.21 4.05 4.91
CA ARG A 149 -10.41 5.27 4.99
C ARG A 149 -11.29 6.53 4.91
N ILE A 150 -12.35 6.49 4.09
CA ILE A 150 -13.29 7.60 3.90
C ILE A 150 -14.26 7.82 5.07
N PHE A 151 -14.52 6.77 5.87
CA PHE A 151 -15.47 6.88 6.98
C PHE A 151 -14.83 7.52 8.20
N ASP A 152 -15.63 8.23 9.00
CA ASP A 152 -15.19 8.63 10.34
C ASP A 152 -15.14 7.37 11.24
N MET A 153 -13.94 7.07 11.72
CA MET A 153 -13.61 5.82 12.39
C MET A 153 -12.76 6.11 13.61
N THR A 154 -13.26 5.72 14.78
CA THR A 154 -12.50 5.76 16.03
C THR A 154 -11.87 4.39 16.32
N VAL A 155 -10.92 4.35 17.25
CA VAL A 155 -10.39 3.07 17.77
C VAL A 155 -11.49 2.22 18.42
N ALA A 156 -12.53 2.84 18.98
CA ALA A 156 -13.64 2.11 19.57
C ALA A 156 -14.49 1.38 18.50
N ASP A 157 -14.69 2.02 17.35
CA ASP A 157 -15.32 1.37 16.19
C ASP A 157 -14.44 0.22 15.67
N LEU A 158 -13.14 0.46 15.51
CA LEU A 158 -12.20 -0.53 14.98
C LEU A 158 -12.12 -1.80 15.86
N LYS A 159 -12.31 -1.67 17.18
CA LYS A 159 -12.35 -2.80 18.12
C LYS A 159 -13.43 -3.82 17.82
N ALA A 160 -14.53 -3.44 17.16
CA ALA A 160 -15.54 -4.40 16.71
C ALA A 160 -14.97 -5.43 15.73
N TYR A 161 -13.94 -5.05 14.98
CA TYR A 161 -13.26 -5.86 13.98
C TYR A 161 -11.94 -6.48 14.49
N GLU A 162 -11.54 -6.24 15.75
CA GLU A 162 -10.28 -6.75 16.33
C GLU A 162 -10.08 -8.25 16.10
N PRO A 163 -11.09 -9.13 16.31
CA PRO A 163 -10.90 -10.56 16.07
C PRO A 163 -10.58 -10.89 14.61
N GLN A 164 -11.11 -10.14 13.64
CA GLN A 164 -10.80 -10.32 12.23
C GLN A 164 -9.45 -9.70 11.87
N LEU A 165 -9.15 -8.50 12.36
CA LEU A 165 -7.85 -7.85 12.18
C LEU A 165 -6.71 -8.75 12.70
N LYS A 166 -6.86 -9.37 13.88
CA LYS A 166 -5.88 -10.32 14.40
C LYS A 166 -5.68 -11.53 13.47
N ARG A 167 -6.75 -12.05 12.84
CA ARG A 167 -6.61 -13.13 11.83
C ARG A 167 -5.88 -12.65 10.59
N ILE A 168 -6.25 -11.47 10.06
CA ILE A 168 -5.61 -10.86 8.89
C ILE A 168 -4.11 -10.65 9.15
N PHE A 169 -3.77 -10.05 10.29
CA PHE A 169 -2.38 -9.77 10.65
C PHE A 169 -1.58 -11.03 10.97
N GLN A 170 -2.18 -12.04 11.61
CA GLN A 170 -1.52 -13.34 11.77
C GLN A 170 -1.25 -13.97 10.40
N LYS A 171 -2.22 -13.94 9.49
CA LYS A 171 -2.05 -14.47 8.13
C LYS A 171 -0.97 -13.69 7.36
N MET A 172 -0.94 -12.36 7.48
CA MET A 172 0.12 -11.51 6.92
C MET A 172 1.51 -11.96 7.41
N ILE A 173 1.68 -12.17 8.72
CA ILE A 173 2.94 -12.67 9.32
C ILE A 173 3.28 -14.07 8.79
N ASP A 174 2.31 -14.98 8.75
CA ASP A 174 2.52 -16.36 8.29
C ASP A 174 2.98 -16.45 6.81
N TYR A 175 2.59 -15.46 6.00
CA TYR A 175 3.01 -15.31 4.60
C TYR A 175 4.23 -14.37 4.42
N ASP A 176 4.92 -14.01 5.51
CA ASP A 176 6.10 -13.15 5.52
C ASP A 176 5.89 -11.77 4.86
N LEU A 177 4.67 -11.22 4.98
CA LEU A 177 4.37 -9.87 4.51
C LEU A 177 4.73 -8.83 5.58
N ALA A 178 5.25 -7.69 5.15
CA ALA A 178 5.47 -6.53 6.02
C ALA A 178 4.16 -5.79 6.29
N PHE A 179 3.99 -5.28 7.51
CA PHE A 179 2.90 -4.36 7.84
C PHE A 179 3.23 -2.94 7.36
N GLU A 180 2.40 -2.35 6.50
CA GLU A 180 2.59 -0.97 6.05
C GLU A 180 2.17 0.07 7.09
N LEU A 181 3.04 1.06 7.33
CA LEU A 181 2.72 2.35 7.92
C LEU A 181 2.50 3.37 6.79
N ASN A 182 1.24 3.53 6.39
CA ASN A 182 0.84 4.40 5.28
C ASN A 182 0.64 5.84 5.77
N SER A 183 1.51 6.74 5.35
CA SER A 183 1.54 8.10 5.87
C SER A 183 0.40 9.00 5.37
N LYS A 184 -0.09 8.75 4.15
CA LYS A 184 -1.29 9.41 3.61
C LYS A 184 -2.52 9.06 4.46
N SER A 185 -2.68 7.79 4.80
CA SER A 185 -3.78 7.35 5.68
C SER A 185 -3.69 8.01 7.06
N MET A 186 -2.50 7.96 7.68
CA MET A 186 -2.30 8.55 9.01
C MET A 186 -2.51 10.07 9.04
N TYR A 187 -2.02 10.80 8.04
CA TYR A 187 -1.85 12.26 8.15
C TYR A 187 -2.69 13.10 7.17
N LEU A 188 -3.21 12.53 6.07
CA LEU A 188 -4.19 13.20 5.21
C LEU A 188 -5.62 12.74 5.51
N TYR A 189 -5.81 11.48 5.88
CA TYR A 189 -7.11 10.93 6.31
C TYR A 189 -7.28 10.87 7.83
N GLY A 190 -6.29 11.33 8.59
CA GLY A 190 -6.37 11.44 10.06
C GLY A 190 -6.46 10.11 10.79
N LYS A 191 -5.91 9.03 10.22
CA LYS A 191 -6.02 7.66 10.78
C LYS A 191 -4.90 7.24 11.72
N GLU A 192 -4.07 8.18 12.20
CA GLU A 192 -2.93 7.87 13.08
C GLU A 192 -3.33 7.00 14.29
N ASP A 193 -4.45 7.29 14.95
CA ASP A 193 -4.93 6.50 16.09
C ASP A 193 -5.29 5.05 15.73
N LEU A 194 -5.81 4.82 14.51
CA LEU A 194 -6.11 3.47 14.02
C LEU A 194 -4.81 2.69 13.76
N TYR A 195 -3.81 3.33 13.16
CA TYR A 195 -2.50 2.73 12.91
C TYR A 195 -1.76 2.41 14.22
N ARG A 196 -1.82 3.30 15.22
CA ARG A 196 -1.26 3.05 16.57
C ARG A 196 -1.91 1.83 17.23
N TYR A 197 -3.23 1.71 17.13
CA TYR A 197 -3.95 0.56 17.66
C TYR A 197 -3.58 -0.73 16.90
N ALA A 198 -3.57 -0.70 15.57
CA ALA A 198 -3.16 -1.83 14.74
C ALA A 198 -1.69 -2.25 15.00
N LEU A 199 -0.78 -1.29 15.20
CA LEU A 199 0.59 -1.55 15.64
C LEU A 199 0.66 -2.32 16.96
N GLY A 200 -0.22 -2.00 17.92
CA GLY A 200 -0.37 -2.76 19.15
C GLY A 200 -0.76 -4.23 18.88
N LEU A 201 -1.69 -4.46 17.96
CA LEU A 201 -2.15 -5.80 17.59
C LEU A 201 -1.07 -6.61 16.90
N VAL A 202 -0.40 -6.06 15.87
CA VAL A 202 0.66 -6.80 15.14
C VAL A 202 1.84 -7.11 16.05
N ARG A 203 2.17 -6.25 17.02
CA ARG A 203 3.21 -6.53 18.03
C ARG A 203 2.81 -7.62 19.02
N GLU A 204 1.55 -7.65 19.46
CA GLU A 204 1.02 -8.74 20.28
C GLU A 204 1.18 -10.10 19.56
N LEU A 205 1.03 -10.09 18.22
CA LEU A 205 1.20 -11.26 17.36
C LEU A 205 2.66 -11.58 16.99
N GLY A 206 3.63 -10.76 17.43
CA GLY A 206 5.05 -10.98 17.16
C GLY A 206 5.52 -10.53 15.77
N CYS A 207 4.89 -9.51 15.19
CA CYS A 207 5.36 -8.90 13.94
C CYS A 207 6.72 -8.19 14.12
N HIS A 208 7.64 -8.47 13.19
CA HIS A 208 8.99 -7.92 13.14
C HIS A 208 9.38 -7.44 11.73
N LYS A 209 8.38 -7.20 10.85
CA LYS A 209 8.58 -6.82 9.46
C LYS A 209 7.61 -5.70 9.10
N TYR A 210 8.14 -4.53 8.81
CA TYR A 210 7.39 -3.30 8.57
C TYR A 210 7.81 -2.66 7.24
N SER A 211 6.88 -1.94 6.62
CA SER A 211 7.14 -1.11 5.45
C SER A 211 6.59 0.29 5.69
N ILE A 212 7.21 1.30 5.11
CA ILE A 212 6.84 2.69 5.32
C ILE A 212 6.60 3.33 3.98
N GLY A 213 5.37 3.74 3.74
CA GLY A 213 4.92 4.21 2.44
C GLY A 213 4.17 5.52 2.57
N SER A 214 4.39 6.46 1.66
CA SER A 214 3.60 7.69 1.62
C SER A 214 2.36 7.62 0.75
N ASP A 215 2.26 6.64 -0.15
CA ASP A 215 1.18 6.57 -1.17
C ASP A 215 1.17 7.92 -1.96
N GLY A 216 2.39 8.36 -2.27
CA GLY A 216 2.67 9.67 -2.83
C GLY A 216 2.48 9.70 -4.33
N HIS A 217 1.50 10.47 -4.80
CA HIS A 217 1.18 10.65 -6.23
C HIS A 217 1.70 11.97 -6.81
N LYS A 218 2.35 12.78 -5.96
CA LYS A 218 2.97 14.08 -6.28
C LYS A 218 4.03 14.41 -5.24
N LEU A 219 4.88 15.37 -5.54
CA LEU A 219 6.03 15.73 -4.71
C LEU A 219 5.64 16.13 -3.27
N GLU A 220 4.51 16.82 -3.07
CA GLU A 220 4.08 17.26 -1.74
C GLU A 220 3.71 16.10 -0.81
N HIS A 221 3.41 14.93 -1.38
CA HIS A 221 3.07 13.73 -0.62
C HIS A 221 4.29 12.82 -0.40
N PHE A 222 5.38 13.01 -1.15
CA PHE A 222 6.59 12.20 -1.02
C PHE A 222 7.18 12.30 0.40
N ARG A 223 7.38 11.15 1.05
CA ARG A 223 7.85 11.05 2.44
C ARG A 223 7.02 11.90 3.41
N LEU A 224 5.71 12.03 3.14
CA LEU A 224 4.79 12.82 3.95
C LEU A 224 4.91 12.43 5.43
N ALA A 225 5.33 13.39 6.26
CA ALA A 225 5.47 13.26 7.71
C ALA A 225 6.29 12.04 8.19
N PHE A 226 7.33 11.65 7.44
CA PHE A 226 8.24 10.57 7.84
C PHE A 226 9.00 10.86 9.15
N ASP A 227 9.14 12.13 9.54
CA ASP A 227 9.65 12.52 10.86
C ASP A 227 8.71 12.07 12.00
N LYS A 228 7.39 12.16 11.78
CA LYS A 228 6.39 11.64 12.73
C LYS A 228 6.36 10.11 12.74
N ILE A 229 6.52 9.48 11.58
CA ILE A 229 6.65 8.01 11.51
C ILE A 229 7.89 7.56 12.29
N GLN A 230 9.04 8.23 12.14
CA GLN A 230 10.23 7.88 12.93
C GLN A 230 9.94 7.94 14.43
N ASN A 231 9.29 9.00 14.91
CA ASN A 231 8.91 9.09 16.33
C ASN A 231 7.98 7.95 16.76
N LEU A 232 7.04 7.54 15.88
CA LEU A 232 6.15 6.40 16.12
C LEU A 232 6.91 5.08 16.20
N LEU A 233 7.88 4.85 15.32
CA LEU A 233 8.75 3.67 15.36
C LEU A 233 9.57 3.64 16.66
N ASP A 234 10.18 4.77 17.03
CA ASP A 234 10.97 4.89 18.26
C ASP A 234 10.11 4.63 19.51
N GLU A 235 8.86 5.14 19.53
CA GLU A 235 7.88 4.90 20.61
C GLU A 235 7.52 3.41 20.73
N PHE A 236 7.36 2.73 19.60
CA PHE A 236 7.06 1.30 19.56
C PHE A 236 8.32 0.44 19.65
N GLY A 237 9.53 1.02 19.68
CA GLY A 237 10.79 0.30 19.70
C GLY A 237 10.97 -0.62 18.48
N ILE A 238 10.54 -0.14 17.31
CA ILE A 238 10.75 -0.81 16.03
C ILE A 238 12.09 -0.34 15.48
N GLU A 239 12.97 -1.29 15.20
CA GLU A 239 14.35 -1.02 14.82
C GLU A 239 14.52 -0.97 13.29
N ASP A 240 15.57 -0.30 12.82
CA ASP A 240 15.84 -0.13 11.37
C ASP A 240 15.94 -1.47 10.60
N TRP A 241 16.35 -2.56 11.25
CA TRP A 241 16.47 -3.88 10.63
C TRP A 241 15.13 -4.60 10.45
N GLU A 242 14.07 -4.12 11.10
CA GLU A 242 12.70 -4.62 10.95
C GLU A 242 11.97 -3.92 9.78
N ILE A 243 12.61 -2.96 9.11
CA ILE A 243 12.01 -2.15 8.03
C ILE A 243 12.62 -2.55 6.67
N LEU A 244 11.75 -2.76 5.67
CA LEU A 244 12.12 -3.10 4.28
C LEU A 244 12.80 -1.98 3.48
#